data_AF-A0A7C2M260-F1
#
_entry.id   AF-A0A7C2M260-F1
#
_cell.length_a   1.000
_cell.length_b   1.000
_cell.length_c   1.000
_cell.angle_alpha   90.00
_cell.angle_beta   90.00
_cell.angle_gamma   90.00
#
_symmetry.space_group_name_H-M   'P 1'
#
loop_
_entity.id
_entity.type
_entity.pdbx_description
1 polymer ?
#
loop_
_entity_poly.entity_id
_entity_poly.type
_entity_poly.pdbx_seq_one_letter_code
_entity_poly.pdbx_strand_id
1 'polypeptide(L)'
;ADTFHDQVQVFSKEGLFLRKFGKSGSEVGQFNGTRYIAFDSNDNIYITDYKNGKVVKYNKDNNFELEFGNESDRISLNYPEGIIIDNRDYIYVADAGNNRIVKFCVSQIVIHSNLGDKYSEEKNWGNAISEYKQVISIDPLNINAREGIATALYENKQWEEAIEAYHYLQEVHPDDQILQLKIIDSQFNLAVDDENESLFKKASMEYKEVLNLNPNYPSAKKRYYVSYAKYLFYSTYFRAAFIFIIVLIFFIIFFPKIRKKKKGSRHSKSGMF
;
A
#
# COMPACT_ATOMS: atom_id res chain seq x y z
N ALA A 1 -1.61 7.82 -41.01
CA ALA A 1 -0.23 8.32 -40.97
C ALA A 1 0.19 8.61 -42.41
N ASP A 2 0.95 9.69 -42.63
CA ASP A 2 1.43 10.10 -43.94
C ASP A 2 2.94 9.82 -44.02
N THR A 3 3.27 8.61 -44.49
CA THR A 3 4.60 8.01 -44.39
C THR A 3 5.70 8.84 -45.05
N PHE A 4 5.41 9.48 -46.19
CA PHE A 4 6.42 10.20 -46.96
C PHE A 4 6.60 11.65 -46.52
N HIS A 5 5.71 12.15 -45.66
CA HIS A 5 5.77 13.50 -45.10
C HIS A 5 6.00 13.50 -43.59
N ASP A 6 6.26 12.33 -42.99
CA ASP A 6 6.57 12.14 -41.57
C ASP A 6 5.58 12.84 -40.62
N GLN A 7 4.29 12.80 -40.97
CA GLN A 7 3.25 13.52 -40.27
C GLN A 7 2.00 12.67 -40.11
N VAL A 8 1.14 13.07 -39.18
CA VAL A 8 -0.22 12.56 -39.06
C VAL A 8 -1.17 13.66 -39.52
N GLN A 9 -2.13 13.29 -40.36
CA GLN A 9 -3.19 14.18 -40.83
C GLN A 9 -4.52 13.69 -40.25
N VAL A 10 -5.34 14.64 -39.80
CA VAL A 10 -6.65 14.40 -39.20
C VAL A 10 -7.71 14.97 -40.15
N PHE A 11 -8.69 14.14 -40.48
CA PHE A 11 -9.79 14.49 -41.39
C PHE A 11 -11.14 14.34 -40.69
N SER A 12 -12.15 15.08 -41.14
CA SER A 12 -13.54 14.86 -40.73
C SER A 12 -14.08 13.56 -41.36
N LYS A 13 -15.27 13.12 -40.92
CA LYS A 13 -15.94 11.94 -41.50
C LYS A 13 -16.29 12.15 -42.98
N GLU A 14 -16.43 13.41 -43.39
CA GLU A 14 -16.69 13.85 -44.76
C GLU A 14 -15.39 14.02 -45.58
N GLY A 15 -14.23 13.73 -44.99
CA GLY A 15 -12.92 13.82 -45.66
C GLY A 15 -12.33 15.23 -45.70
N LEU A 16 -12.86 16.18 -44.93
CA LEU A 16 -12.29 17.53 -44.84
C LEU A 16 -11.02 17.52 -43.99
N PHE A 17 -9.93 18.11 -44.49
CA PHE A 17 -8.71 18.27 -43.71
C PHE A 17 -8.98 19.19 -42.51
N LEU A 18 -8.69 18.70 -41.30
CA LEU A 18 -8.89 19.45 -40.06
C LEU A 18 -7.56 20.02 -39.55
N ARG A 19 -6.54 19.15 -39.45
CA ARG A 19 -5.23 19.52 -38.91
C ARG A 19 -4.19 18.46 -39.22
N LYS A 20 -2.94 18.79 -38.95
CA LYS A 20 -1.80 17.86 -38.99
C LYS A 20 -0.83 18.11 -37.84
N PHE A 21 -0.07 17.09 -37.48
CA PHE A 21 0.96 17.16 -36.46
C PHE A 21 2.10 16.17 -36.76
N GLY A 22 3.23 16.34 -36.08
CA GLY A 22 4.48 15.62 -36.37
C GLY A 22 5.47 16.48 -37.16
N LYS A 23 6.75 16.11 -37.08
CA LYS A 23 7.87 16.77 -37.74
C LYS A 23 8.88 15.72 -38.18
N SER A 24 9.40 15.83 -39.41
CA SER A 24 10.47 14.96 -39.90
C SER A 24 11.74 15.06 -39.04
N GLY A 25 12.36 13.92 -38.78
CA GLY A 25 13.67 13.79 -38.17
C GLY A 25 13.77 12.59 -37.22
N SER A 26 14.86 12.53 -36.46
CA SER A 26 15.17 11.41 -35.55
C SER A 26 15.13 11.80 -34.07
N GLU A 27 14.96 13.09 -33.76
CA GLU A 27 14.92 13.57 -32.38
C GLU A 27 13.63 13.14 -31.67
N VAL A 28 13.57 13.40 -30.36
CA VAL A 28 12.42 13.10 -29.52
C VAL A 28 11.14 13.72 -30.10
N GLY A 29 10.11 12.90 -30.29
CA GLY A 29 8.82 13.29 -30.84
C GLY A 29 8.79 13.56 -32.36
N GLN A 30 9.94 13.51 -33.04
CA GLN A 30 10.03 13.57 -34.50
C GLN A 30 9.87 12.18 -35.14
N PHE A 31 9.56 12.18 -36.43
CA PHE A 31 9.23 11.00 -37.21
C PHE A 31 10.15 10.78 -38.41
N ASN A 32 10.39 9.52 -38.77
CA ASN A 32 11.05 9.14 -40.01
C ASN A 32 10.42 7.87 -40.60
N GLY A 33 9.37 8.05 -41.40
CA GLY A 33 8.57 6.97 -41.96
C GLY A 33 7.48 6.51 -40.98
N THR A 34 6.53 7.39 -40.67
CA THR A 34 5.32 6.97 -39.91
C THR A 34 4.57 5.86 -40.66
N ARG A 35 4.11 4.81 -39.97
CA ARG A 35 3.43 3.67 -40.61
C ARG A 35 1.99 3.51 -40.18
N TYR A 36 1.76 3.00 -38.98
CA TYR A 36 0.42 2.73 -38.46
C TYR A 36 0.10 3.61 -37.26
N ILE A 37 -1.19 3.69 -36.97
CA ILE A 37 -1.76 4.44 -35.86
C ILE A 37 -2.70 3.50 -35.08
N ALA A 38 -2.61 3.51 -33.76
CA ALA A 38 -3.60 2.94 -32.87
C ALA A 38 -4.01 3.95 -31.79
N PHE A 39 -5.14 3.70 -31.16
CA PHE A 39 -5.69 4.53 -30.09
C PHE A 39 -5.85 3.70 -28.81
N ASP A 40 -5.50 4.28 -27.66
CA ASP A 40 -5.81 3.69 -26.36
C ASP A 40 -7.23 4.08 -25.90
N SER A 41 -7.64 3.57 -24.74
CA SER A 41 -8.96 3.84 -24.14
C SER A 41 -9.23 5.31 -23.80
N ASN A 42 -8.19 6.16 -23.80
CA ASN A 42 -8.27 7.59 -23.50
C ASN A 42 -8.12 8.47 -24.77
N ASP A 43 -8.25 7.87 -25.96
CA ASP A 43 -8.04 8.50 -27.26
C ASP A 43 -6.61 9.04 -27.47
N ASN A 44 -5.63 8.54 -26.72
CA ASN A 44 -4.22 8.84 -27.02
C ASN A 44 -3.79 8.07 -28.26
N ILE A 45 -2.93 8.71 -29.05
CA ILE A 45 -2.54 8.29 -30.39
C ILE A 45 -1.14 7.69 -30.33
N TYR A 46 -1.01 6.44 -30.77
CA TYR A 46 0.26 5.74 -30.86
C TYR A 46 0.64 5.52 -32.32
N ILE A 47 1.83 5.97 -32.70
CA ILE A 47 2.29 5.91 -34.09
C ILE A 47 3.60 5.12 -34.17
N THR A 48 3.66 4.13 -35.06
CA THR A 48 4.91 3.42 -35.37
C THR A 48 5.78 4.29 -36.29
N ASP A 49 7.04 4.45 -35.88
CA ASP A 49 8.07 5.18 -36.61
C ASP A 49 9.09 4.17 -37.15
N TYR A 50 8.94 3.84 -38.43
CA TYR A 50 9.58 2.70 -39.05
C TYR A 50 11.10 2.82 -39.10
N LYS A 51 11.65 3.98 -39.51
CA LYS A 51 13.11 4.09 -39.66
C LYS A 51 13.81 4.41 -38.34
N ASN A 52 13.13 5.09 -37.42
CA ASN A 52 13.70 5.38 -36.11
C ASN A 52 13.55 4.21 -35.12
N GLY A 53 12.82 3.15 -35.49
CA GLY A 53 12.67 1.97 -34.64
C GLY A 53 11.96 2.27 -33.33
N LYS A 54 10.92 3.11 -33.35
CA LYS A 54 10.20 3.52 -32.14
C LYS A 54 8.69 3.57 -32.34
N VAL A 55 7.99 3.67 -31.22
CA VAL A 55 6.60 4.09 -31.16
C VAL A 55 6.54 5.42 -30.44
N VAL A 56 5.78 6.36 -30.99
CA VAL A 56 5.59 7.70 -30.42
C VAL A 56 4.15 7.84 -29.96
N LYS A 57 3.96 8.28 -28.71
CA LYS A 57 2.66 8.55 -28.11
C LYS A 57 2.37 10.05 -28.11
N TYR A 58 1.20 10.40 -28.61
CA TYR A 58 0.58 11.72 -28.49
C TYR A 58 -0.71 11.59 -27.69
N ASN A 59 -1.09 12.61 -26.92
CA ASN A 59 -2.41 12.62 -26.31
C ASN A 59 -3.51 13.01 -27.30
N LYS A 60 -4.79 12.93 -26.87
CA LYS A 60 -5.95 13.30 -27.69
C LYS A 60 -5.91 14.75 -28.23
N ASP A 61 -5.19 15.63 -27.54
CA ASP A 61 -4.98 17.02 -27.94
C ASP A 61 -3.78 17.19 -28.91
N ASN A 62 -3.18 16.07 -29.33
CA ASN A 62 -2.01 15.96 -30.21
C ASN A 62 -0.74 16.61 -29.63
N ASN A 63 -0.58 16.60 -28.31
CA ASN A 63 0.70 16.91 -27.66
C ASN A 63 1.52 15.65 -27.51
N PHE A 64 2.80 15.71 -27.84
CA PHE A 64 3.74 14.62 -27.62
C PHE A 64 3.83 14.32 -26.12
N GLU A 65 3.78 13.04 -25.74
CA GLU A 65 3.93 12.62 -24.34
C GLU A 65 5.21 11.80 -24.12
N LEU A 66 5.43 10.77 -24.95
CA LEU A 66 6.55 9.86 -24.80
C LEU A 66 6.87 9.13 -26.10
N GLU A 67 8.04 8.52 -26.15
CA GLU A 67 8.43 7.54 -27.16
C GLU A 67 9.10 6.33 -26.50
N PHE A 68 9.01 5.17 -27.13
CA PHE A 68 9.59 3.93 -26.62
C PHE A 68 9.94 2.95 -27.75
N GLY A 69 10.74 1.94 -27.43
CA GLY A 69 11.16 0.91 -28.38
C GLY A 69 12.45 1.24 -29.14
N ASN A 70 13.06 2.41 -28.94
CA ASN A 70 14.39 2.79 -29.46
C ASN A 70 15.50 2.64 -28.41
N GLU A 71 15.27 1.89 -27.33
CA GLU A 71 16.20 1.73 -26.22
C GLU A 71 17.18 0.59 -26.53
N SER A 72 18.48 0.89 -26.59
CA SER A 72 19.53 -0.08 -26.94
C SER A 72 19.76 -1.16 -25.87
N ASP A 73 19.47 -0.85 -24.61
CA ASP A 73 19.67 -1.71 -23.43
C ASP A 73 18.40 -2.47 -23.01
N ARG A 74 17.28 -2.24 -23.70
CA ARG A 74 15.98 -2.86 -23.44
C ARG A 74 15.40 -3.45 -24.71
N ILE A 75 14.28 -2.90 -25.17
CA ILE A 75 13.63 -3.31 -26.40
C ILE A 75 14.01 -2.31 -27.46
N SER A 76 14.84 -2.77 -28.41
CA SER A 76 15.09 -2.08 -29.67
C SER A 76 14.21 -2.70 -30.76
N LEU A 77 13.24 -1.95 -31.23
CA LEU A 77 12.41 -2.28 -32.38
C LEU A 77 13.19 -2.00 -33.65
N ASN A 78 12.99 -2.86 -34.64
CA ASN A 78 13.59 -2.78 -35.95
C ASN A 78 12.47 -2.81 -36.99
N TYR A 79 12.28 -1.71 -37.72
CA TYR A 79 11.21 -1.57 -38.70
C TYR A 79 9.81 -1.90 -38.15
N PRO A 80 9.35 -1.24 -37.06
CA PRO A 80 8.01 -1.46 -36.54
C PRO A 80 6.97 -1.04 -37.59
N GLU A 81 6.10 -1.98 -37.97
CA GLU A 81 5.06 -1.73 -38.97
C GLU A 81 3.69 -1.58 -38.31
N GLY A 82 3.05 -2.71 -37.98
CA GLY A 82 1.72 -2.75 -37.39
C GLY A 82 1.72 -2.46 -35.90
N ILE A 83 0.66 -1.82 -35.43
CA ILE A 83 0.39 -1.58 -34.01
C ILE A 83 -1.10 -1.80 -33.73
N ILE A 84 -1.41 -2.48 -32.63
CA ILE A 84 -2.77 -2.59 -32.10
C ILE A 84 -2.73 -2.45 -30.58
N ILE A 85 -3.82 -1.92 -30.03
CA ILE A 85 -3.99 -1.73 -28.59
C ILE A 85 -5.22 -2.54 -28.18
N ASP A 86 -5.08 -3.39 -27.15
CA ASP A 86 -6.20 -4.15 -26.62
C ASP A 86 -7.09 -3.29 -25.69
N ASN A 87 -8.22 -3.82 -25.27
CA ASN A 87 -9.16 -3.11 -24.38
C ASN A 87 -8.64 -2.88 -22.95
N ARG A 88 -7.41 -3.27 -22.65
CA ARG A 88 -6.70 -3.02 -21.37
C ARG A 88 -5.48 -2.11 -21.59
N ASP A 89 -5.40 -1.45 -22.74
CA ASP A 89 -4.32 -0.56 -23.15
C ASP A 89 -2.94 -1.24 -23.26
N TYR A 90 -2.89 -2.56 -23.43
CA TYR A 90 -1.66 -3.22 -23.83
C TYR A 90 -1.41 -2.97 -25.31
N ILE A 91 -0.18 -2.57 -25.62
CA ILE A 91 0.23 -2.20 -26.97
C ILE A 91 1.00 -3.37 -27.58
N TYR A 92 0.58 -3.81 -28.75
CA TYR A 92 1.23 -4.89 -29.49
C TYR A 92 1.80 -4.33 -30.78
N VAL A 93 3.12 -4.43 -30.95
CA VAL A 93 3.84 -3.91 -32.11
C VAL A 93 4.41 -5.07 -32.91
N ALA A 94 4.17 -5.06 -34.23
CA ALA A 94 4.85 -5.93 -35.17
C ALA A 94 6.25 -5.40 -35.43
N ASP A 95 7.23 -5.95 -34.72
CA ASP A 95 8.66 -5.66 -34.84
C ASP A 95 9.24 -6.44 -36.03
N ALA A 96 8.89 -5.97 -37.24
CA ALA A 96 9.02 -6.75 -38.47
C ALA A 96 10.47 -7.10 -38.80
N GLY A 97 11.40 -6.17 -38.59
CA GLY A 97 12.83 -6.40 -38.79
C GLY A 97 13.43 -7.44 -37.84
N ASN A 98 12.77 -7.72 -36.72
CA ASN A 98 13.17 -8.75 -35.76
C ASN A 98 12.27 -9.99 -35.78
N ASN A 99 11.31 -10.09 -36.71
CA ASN A 99 10.39 -11.22 -36.87
C ASN A 99 9.64 -11.61 -35.57
N ARG A 100 9.19 -10.62 -34.80
CA ARG A 100 8.47 -10.86 -33.53
C ARG A 100 7.31 -9.88 -33.31
N ILE A 101 6.40 -10.25 -32.41
CA ILE A 101 5.45 -9.31 -31.83
C ILE A 101 5.96 -8.92 -30.45
N VAL A 102 6.01 -7.62 -30.17
CA VAL A 102 6.39 -7.12 -28.85
C VAL A 102 5.17 -6.53 -28.16
N LYS A 103 4.93 -6.96 -26.92
CA LYS A 103 3.89 -6.41 -26.06
C LYS A 103 4.50 -5.38 -25.11
N PHE A 104 3.98 -4.16 -25.15
CA PHE A 104 4.33 -3.08 -24.23
C PHE A 104 3.16 -2.76 -23.30
N CYS A 105 3.49 -2.28 -22.11
CA CYS A 105 2.56 -1.64 -21.19
C CYS A 105 3.16 -0.30 -20.82
N VAL A 106 2.45 0.78 -21.13
CA VAL A 106 2.88 2.15 -20.78
C VAL A 106 1.90 2.84 -19.84
N SER A 107 0.84 2.13 -19.44
CA SER A 107 -0.05 2.60 -18.38
C SER A 107 0.69 2.58 -17.07
N GLN A 108 0.98 3.78 -16.53
CA GLN A 108 1.66 3.93 -15.25
C GLN A 108 0.86 3.26 -14.12
N ILE A 109 -0.48 3.35 -14.16
CA ILE A 109 -1.36 2.64 -13.22
C ILE A 109 -1.09 1.14 -13.24
N VAL A 110 -1.07 0.51 -14.43
CA VAL A 110 -0.84 -0.93 -14.55
C VAL A 110 0.58 -1.32 -14.14
N ILE A 111 1.59 -0.53 -14.53
CA ILE A 111 2.99 -0.79 -14.17
C ILE A 111 3.17 -0.75 -12.65
N HIS A 112 2.74 0.35 -12.02
CA HIS A 112 2.90 0.55 -10.58
C HIS A 112 2.03 -0.43 -9.79
N SER A 113 0.82 -0.79 -10.25
CA SER A 113 0.01 -1.83 -9.59
C SER A 113 0.74 -3.18 -9.59
N ASN A 114 1.22 -3.63 -10.75
CA ASN A 114 1.92 -4.92 -10.85
C ASN A 114 3.23 -4.95 -10.05
N LEU A 115 3.98 -3.84 -10.02
CA LEU A 115 5.17 -3.74 -9.18
C LEU A 115 4.81 -3.76 -7.69
N GLY A 116 3.75 -3.04 -7.30
CA GLY A 116 3.21 -3.06 -5.94
C GLY A 116 2.82 -4.47 -5.49
N ASP A 117 2.10 -5.20 -6.33
CA ASP A 117 1.67 -6.58 -6.07
C ASP A 117 2.90 -7.49 -5.91
N LYS A 118 3.85 -7.43 -6.86
CA LYS A 118 5.08 -8.22 -6.82
C LYS A 118 5.89 -7.95 -5.55
N TYR A 119 6.09 -6.69 -5.19
CA TYR A 119 6.81 -6.33 -3.96
C TYR A 119 6.07 -6.81 -2.70
N SER A 120 4.73 -6.81 -2.73
CA SER A 120 3.91 -7.34 -1.63
C SER A 120 4.12 -8.85 -1.46
N GLU A 121 4.15 -9.61 -2.56
CA GLU A 121 4.45 -11.05 -2.54
C GLU A 121 5.86 -11.35 -1.98
N GLU A 122 6.83 -10.51 -2.32
CA GLU A 122 8.21 -10.56 -1.83
C GLU A 122 8.35 -10.03 -0.38
N LYS A 123 7.27 -9.54 0.23
CA LYS A 123 7.24 -8.87 1.55
C LYS A 123 8.15 -7.64 1.63
N ASN A 124 8.44 -7.03 0.48
CA ASN A 124 9.16 -5.78 0.38
C ASN A 124 8.18 -4.61 0.48
N TRP A 125 7.64 -4.42 1.69
CA TRP A 125 6.51 -3.51 1.92
C TRP A 125 6.84 -2.04 1.60
N GLY A 126 8.06 -1.59 1.87
CA GLY A 126 8.46 -0.21 1.58
C GLY A 126 8.37 0.14 0.10
N ASN A 127 8.84 -0.76 -0.78
CA ASN A 127 8.72 -0.57 -2.22
C ASN A 127 7.26 -0.72 -2.67
N ALA A 128 6.53 -1.71 -2.15
CA ALA A 128 5.11 -1.88 -2.48
C ALA A 128 4.29 -0.60 -2.19
N ILE A 129 4.50 0.01 -1.02
CA ILE A 129 3.86 1.28 -0.63
C ILE A 129 4.21 2.39 -1.62
N SER A 130 5.48 2.51 -2.01
CA SER A 130 5.92 3.52 -2.98
C SER A 130 5.19 3.38 -4.31
N GLU A 131 5.08 2.15 -4.83
CA GLU A 131 4.41 1.87 -6.10
C GLU A 131 2.90 2.14 -6.02
N TYR A 132 2.21 1.66 -4.97
CA TYR A 132 0.77 1.95 -4.82
C TYR A 132 0.49 3.45 -4.63
N LYS A 133 1.40 4.22 -4.00
CA LYS A 133 1.29 5.69 -3.94
C LYS A 133 1.34 6.33 -5.33
N GLN A 134 2.13 5.80 -6.26
CA GLN A 134 2.12 6.28 -7.65
C GLN A 134 0.78 5.99 -8.33
N VAL A 135 0.19 4.82 -8.08
CA VAL A 135 -1.15 4.53 -8.62
C VAL A 135 -2.18 5.51 -8.06
N ILE A 136 -2.21 5.71 -6.74
CA ILE A 136 -3.19 6.56 -6.05
C ILE A 136 -3.00 8.05 -6.40
N SER A 137 -1.78 8.49 -6.73
CA SER A 137 -1.55 9.87 -7.17
C SER A 137 -2.13 10.14 -8.56
N ILE A 138 -2.17 9.12 -9.43
CA ILE A 138 -2.72 9.18 -10.79
C ILE A 138 -4.23 8.93 -10.77
N ASP A 139 -4.68 7.92 -10.04
CA ASP A 139 -6.07 7.53 -9.86
C ASP A 139 -6.40 7.38 -8.36
N PRO A 140 -6.83 8.49 -7.71
CA PRO A 140 -7.16 8.48 -6.29
C PRO A 140 -8.32 7.57 -5.91
N LEU A 141 -9.11 7.07 -6.87
CA LEU A 141 -10.27 6.20 -6.60
C LEU A 141 -9.95 4.72 -6.87
N ASN A 142 -8.71 4.39 -7.20
CA ASN A 142 -8.31 3.02 -7.50
C ASN A 142 -8.39 2.12 -6.25
N ILE A 143 -9.44 1.30 -6.15
CA ILE A 143 -9.70 0.46 -4.98
C ILE A 143 -8.60 -0.60 -4.79
N ASN A 144 -8.15 -1.26 -5.86
CA ASN A 144 -7.11 -2.31 -5.76
C ASN A 144 -5.81 -1.74 -5.18
N ALA A 145 -5.34 -0.58 -5.65
CA ALA A 145 -4.14 0.04 -5.10
C ALA A 145 -4.34 0.52 -3.66
N ARG A 146 -5.55 0.93 -3.28
CA ARG A 146 -5.88 1.31 -1.90
C ARG A 146 -5.93 0.11 -0.94
N GLU A 147 -6.44 -1.02 -1.37
CA GLU A 147 -6.38 -2.28 -0.62
C GLU A 147 -4.93 -2.74 -0.47
N GLY A 148 -4.17 -2.69 -1.57
CA GLY A 148 -2.74 -3.03 -1.60
C GLY A 148 -1.92 -2.17 -0.64
N ILE A 149 -2.07 -0.83 -0.69
CA ILE A 149 -1.33 0.07 0.19
C ILE A 149 -1.75 -0.09 1.67
N ALA A 150 -3.04 -0.26 1.97
CA ALA A 150 -3.50 -0.43 3.35
C ALA A 150 -2.90 -1.70 3.98
N THR A 151 -2.85 -2.78 3.19
CA THR A 151 -2.19 -4.04 3.59
C THR A 151 -0.69 -3.84 3.76
N ALA A 152 -0.02 -3.22 2.80
CA ALA A 152 1.42 -3.01 2.87
C ALA A 152 1.83 -2.09 4.04
N LEU A 153 1.08 -1.02 4.32
CA LEU A 153 1.29 -0.14 5.47
C LEU A 153 1.14 -0.91 6.79
N TYR A 154 0.09 -1.73 6.90
CA TYR A 154 -0.14 -2.58 8.06
C TYR A 154 1.02 -3.55 8.31
N GLU A 155 1.46 -4.27 7.27
CA GLU A 155 2.57 -5.23 7.40
C GLU A 155 3.93 -4.53 7.63
N ASN A 156 4.07 -3.30 7.13
CA ASN A 156 5.23 -2.44 7.40
C ASN A 156 5.18 -1.74 8.77
N LYS A 157 4.15 -2.01 9.59
CA LYS A 157 3.93 -1.43 10.94
C LYS A 157 3.77 0.09 10.95
N GLN A 158 3.34 0.67 9.83
CA GLN A 158 2.98 2.08 9.74
C GLN A 158 1.51 2.24 10.16
N TRP A 159 1.28 2.15 11.47
CA TRP A 159 -0.07 1.95 12.01
C TRP A 159 -0.99 3.14 11.77
N GLU A 160 -0.50 4.37 11.89
CA GLU A 160 -1.32 5.58 11.69
C GLU A 160 -1.80 5.67 10.24
N GLU A 161 -0.89 5.52 9.29
CA GLU A 161 -1.22 5.57 7.86
C GLU A 161 -2.06 4.35 7.44
N ALA A 162 -1.85 3.18 8.05
CA ALA A 162 -2.69 2.01 7.82
C ALA A 162 -4.13 2.25 8.31
N ILE A 163 -4.32 2.86 9.49
CA ILE A 163 -5.64 3.21 10.03
C ILE A 163 -6.36 4.15 9.07
N GLU A 164 -5.70 5.19 8.59
CA GLU A 164 -6.27 6.13 7.61
C GLU A 164 -6.67 5.41 6.32
N ALA A 165 -5.78 4.56 5.78
CA ALA A 165 -6.05 3.82 4.55
C ALA A 165 -7.24 2.84 4.71
N TYR A 166 -7.34 2.13 5.83
CA TYR A 166 -8.48 1.24 6.08
C TYR A 166 -9.79 2.00 6.36
N HIS A 167 -9.74 3.18 7.00
CA HIS A 167 -10.94 4.00 7.17
C HIS A 167 -11.51 4.43 5.82
N TYR A 168 -10.67 4.84 4.87
CA TYR A 168 -11.11 5.11 3.52
C TYR A 168 -11.84 3.90 2.90
N LEU A 169 -11.26 2.71 3.01
CA LEU A 169 -11.89 1.49 2.47
C LEU A 169 -13.20 1.15 3.19
N GLN A 170 -13.29 1.42 4.49
CA GLN A 170 -14.52 1.21 5.27
C GLN A 170 -15.63 2.18 4.84
N GLU A 171 -15.32 3.41 4.44
CA GLU A 171 -16.33 4.32 3.88
C GLU A 171 -16.88 3.80 2.56
N VAL A 172 -16.04 3.15 1.74
CA VAL A 172 -16.45 2.51 0.48
C VAL A 172 -17.22 1.20 0.73
N HIS A 173 -16.85 0.45 1.77
CA HIS A 173 -17.43 -0.83 2.16
C HIS A 173 -17.85 -0.84 3.65
N PRO A 174 -18.94 -0.15 4.03
CA PRO A 174 -19.31 0.05 5.44
C PRO A 174 -19.58 -1.23 6.23
N ASP A 175 -20.03 -2.27 5.54
CA ASP A 175 -20.42 -3.55 6.16
C ASP A 175 -19.26 -4.57 6.25
N ASP A 176 -18.05 -4.21 5.79
CA ASP A 176 -16.90 -5.10 5.84
C ASP A 176 -16.24 -5.14 7.24
N GLN A 177 -16.58 -6.19 7.98
CA GLN A 177 -16.06 -6.46 9.31
C GLN A 177 -14.54 -6.74 9.33
N ILE A 178 -13.95 -7.20 8.21
CA ILE A 178 -12.51 -7.44 8.11
C ILE A 178 -11.76 -6.10 8.18
N LEU A 179 -12.24 -5.08 7.47
CA LEU A 179 -11.67 -3.73 7.50
C LEU A 179 -11.76 -3.13 8.90
N GLN A 180 -12.93 -3.25 9.54
CA GLN A 180 -13.12 -2.79 10.92
C GLN A 180 -12.09 -3.42 11.85
N LEU A 181 -11.83 -4.72 11.72
CA LEU A 181 -10.84 -5.39 12.56
C LEU A 181 -9.40 -5.00 12.23
N LYS A 182 -9.07 -4.76 10.96
CA LYS A 182 -7.75 -4.25 10.59
C LYS A 182 -7.49 -2.88 11.20
N ILE A 183 -8.50 -2.01 11.27
CA ILE A 183 -8.43 -0.73 11.98
C ILE A 183 -8.16 -0.96 13.48
N ILE A 184 -8.96 -1.78 14.14
CA ILE A 184 -8.83 -2.01 15.59
C ILE A 184 -7.48 -2.69 15.93
N ASP A 185 -7.03 -3.65 15.13
CA ASP A 185 -5.72 -4.31 15.27
C ASP A 185 -4.58 -3.30 15.09
N SER A 186 -4.69 -2.38 14.14
CA SER A 186 -3.69 -1.31 13.93
C SER A 186 -3.67 -0.35 15.11
N GLN A 187 -4.83 0.09 15.61
CA GLN A 187 -4.94 0.93 16.81
C GLN A 187 -4.35 0.25 18.05
N PHE A 188 -4.58 -1.06 18.21
CA PHE A 188 -4.01 -1.84 19.29
C PHE A 188 -2.48 -1.89 19.20
N ASN A 189 -1.91 -2.13 18.02
CA ASN A 189 -0.46 -2.18 17.85
C ASN A 189 0.18 -0.79 18.06
N LEU A 190 -0.47 0.27 17.58
CA LEU A 190 -0.05 1.65 17.88
C LEU A 190 -0.04 1.91 19.39
N ALA A 191 -1.08 1.46 20.11
CA ALA A 191 -1.12 1.55 21.58
C ALA A 191 0.04 0.80 22.27
N VAL A 192 0.47 -0.32 21.69
CA VAL A 192 1.62 -1.10 22.18
C VAL A 192 2.91 -0.34 21.99
N ASP A 193 3.12 0.26 20.82
CA ASP A 193 4.35 1.00 20.50
C ASP A 193 4.45 2.30 21.31
N ASP A 194 3.31 2.97 21.57
CA ASP A 194 3.25 4.22 22.36
C ASP A 194 3.07 4.01 23.87
N GLU A 195 2.89 2.77 24.34
CA GLU A 195 2.52 2.44 25.73
C GLU A 195 1.29 3.22 26.25
N ASN A 196 0.30 3.47 25.39
CA ASN A 196 -0.78 4.43 25.64
C ASN A 196 -2.04 3.78 26.25
N GLU A 197 -2.33 4.08 27.53
CA GLU A 197 -3.50 3.56 28.26
C GLU A 197 -4.83 3.85 27.54
N SER A 198 -5.00 5.07 27.01
CA SER A 198 -6.24 5.49 26.37
C SER A 198 -6.51 4.69 25.10
N LEU A 199 -5.47 4.42 24.31
CA LEU A 199 -5.58 3.62 23.09
C LEU A 199 -5.89 2.16 23.41
N PHE A 200 -5.30 1.56 24.45
CA PHE A 200 -5.68 0.21 24.90
C PHE A 200 -7.15 0.13 25.33
N LYS A 201 -7.63 1.15 26.05
CA LYS A 201 -9.04 1.24 26.44
C LYS A 201 -9.93 1.27 25.20
N LYS A 202 -9.64 2.17 24.25
CA LYS A 202 -10.39 2.32 23.00
C LYS A 202 -10.44 1.00 22.22
N ALA A 203 -9.29 0.39 21.93
CA ALA A 203 -9.20 -0.88 21.23
C ALA A 203 -10.01 -1.99 21.94
N SER A 204 -9.95 -2.07 23.28
CA SER A 204 -10.73 -3.07 24.03
C SER A 204 -12.25 -2.88 23.92
N MET A 205 -12.72 -1.64 23.82
CA MET A 205 -14.14 -1.34 23.63
C MET A 205 -14.59 -1.70 22.21
N GLU A 206 -13.79 -1.35 21.21
CA GLU A 206 -14.09 -1.66 19.80
C GLU A 206 -14.06 -3.18 19.52
N TYR A 207 -13.09 -3.93 20.06
CA TYR A 207 -13.11 -5.40 19.96
C TYR A 207 -14.35 -6.02 20.60
N LYS A 208 -14.84 -5.43 21.71
CA LYS A 208 -16.06 -5.89 22.37
C LYS A 208 -17.29 -5.67 21.48
N GLU A 209 -17.36 -4.54 20.77
CA GLU A 209 -18.42 -4.28 19.81
C GLU A 209 -18.41 -5.28 18.66
N VAL A 210 -17.23 -5.59 18.09
CA VAL A 210 -17.10 -6.62 17.05
C VAL A 210 -17.57 -7.99 17.57
N LEU A 211 -17.22 -8.36 18.81
CA LEU A 211 -17.66 -9.62 19.41
C LEU A 211 -19.16 -9.66 19.72
N ASN A 212 -19.79 -8.52 19.97
CA ASN A 212 -21.24 -8.46 20.16
C ASN A 212 -21.99 -8.72 18.83
N LEU A 213 -21.41 -8.29 17.71
CA LEU A 213 -21.94 -8.54 16.37
C LEU A 213 -21.63 -9.97 15.89
N ASN A 214 -20.42 -10.45 16.12
CA ASN A 214 -19.97 -11.79 15.76
C ASN A 214 -19.13 -12.43 16.88
N PRO A 215 -19.76 -13.19 17.80
CA PRO A 215 -19.09 -13.77 18.97
C PRO A 215 -17.97 -14.77 18.64
N ASN A 216 -18.00 -15.36 17.44
CA ASN A 216 -17.04 -16.37 17.00
C ASN A 216 -15.97 -15.80 16.07
N TYR A 217 -15.88 -14.46 15.93
CA TYR A 217 -14.93 -13.85 15.02
C TYR A 217 -13.48 -14.25 15.40
N PRO A 218 -12.69 -14.82 14.47
CA PRO A 218 -11.34 -15.28 14.75
C PRO A 218 -10.45 -14.18 15.32
N SER A 219 -9.63 -14.53 16.33
CA SER A 219 -8.65 -13.63 16.96
C SER A 219 -9.20 -12.45 17.77
N ALA A 220 -10.42 -11.94 17.49
CA ALA A 220 -11.04 -10.81 18.19
C ALA A 220 -11.19 -11.04 19.70
N LYS A 221 -11.64 -12.25 20.11
CA LYS A 221 -11.78 -12.61 21.52
C LYS A 221 -10.45 -12.56 22.28
N LYS A 222 -9.38 -13.10 21.68
CA LYS A 222 -8.03 -13.05 22.26
C LYS A 222 -7.54 -11.61 22.36
N ARG A 223 -7.70 -10.82 21.29
CA ARG A 223 -7.29 -9.41 21.23
C ARG A 223 -8.05 -8.54 22.25
N TYR A 224 -9.34 -8.77 22.45
CA TYR A 224 -10.14 -8.13 23.49
C TYR A 224 -9.54 -8.33 24.88
N TYR A 225 -9.28 -9.59 25.29
CA TYR A 225 -8.74 -9.84 26.63
C TYR A 225 -7.32 -9.29 26.79
N VAL A 226 -6.49 -9.34 25.74
CA VAL A 226 -5.13 -8.79 25.78
C VAL A 226 -5.15 -7.26 25.89
N SER A 227 -5.97 -6.58 25.08
CA SER A 227 -6.13 -5.12 25.15
C SER A 227 -6.70 -4.66 26.48
N TYR A 228 -7.71 -5.37 27.01
CA TYR A 228 -8.27 -5.07 28.32
C TYR A 228 -7.27 -5.30 29.47
N ALA A 229 -6.51 -6.39 29.43
CA ALA A 229 -5.47 -6.65 30.43
C ALA A 229 -4.34 -5.59 30.38
N LYS A 230 -3.94 -5.17 29.17
CA LYS A 230 -2.97 -4.08 28.96
C LYS A 230 -3.52 -2.77 29.49
N TYR A 231 -4.76 -2.41 29.16
CA TYR A 231 -5.44 -1.24 29.72
C TYR A 231 -5.37 -1.24 31.26
N LEU A 232 -5.76 -2.35 31.91
CA LEU A 232 -5.66 -2.46 33.36
C LEU A 232 -4.21 -2.30 33.86
N PHE A 233 -3.24 -2.96 33.23
CA PHE A 233 -1.85 -2.88 33.64
C PHE A 233 -1.24 -1.48 33.51
N TYR A 234 -1.60 -0.72 32.46
CA TYR A 234 -1.15 0.65 32.27
C TYR A 234 -1.95 1.66 33.10
N SER A 235 -3.10 1.26 33.66
CA SER A 235 -3.91 2.13 34.50
C SER A 235 -3.24 2.46 35.84
N THR A 236 -3.20 3.77 36.15
CA THR A 236 -2.62 4.31 37.38
C THR A 236 -3.24 3.70 38.64
N TYR A 237 -4.56 3.55 38.67
CA TYR A 237 -5.30 2.98 39.80
C TYR A 237 -4.95 1.51 40.03
N PHE A 238 -4.85 0.73 38.96
CA PHE A 238 -4.51 -0.68 39.06
C PHE A 238 -3.07 -0.87 39.54
N ARG A 239 -2.12 -0.09 39.02
CA ARG A 239 -0.73 -0.10 39.49
C ARG A 239 -0.64 0.24 40.98
N ALA A 240 -1.36 1.27 41.43
CA ALA A 240 -1.41 1.65 42.84
C ALA A 240 -2.01 0.55 43.72
N ALA A 241 -3.13 -0.06 43.30
CA ALA A 241 -3.76 -1.16 44.01
C ALA A 241 -2.86 -2.41 44.05
N PHE A 242 -2.18 -2.72 42.96
CA PHE A 242 -1.28 -3.87 42.87
C PHE A 242 -0.04 -3.69 43.77
N ILE A 243 0.56 -2.50 43.79
CA ILE A 243 1.65 -2.16 44.72
C ILE A 243 1.15 -2.27 46.17
N PHE A 244 -0.04 -1.75 46.47
CA PHE A 244 -0.64 -1.86 47.79
C PHE A 244 -0.82 -3.32 48.23
N ILE A 245 -1.27 -4.21 47.35
CA ILE A 245 -1.41 -5.65 47.63
C ILE A 245 -0.05 -6.30 47.89
N ILE A 246 0.98 -6.00 47.09
CA ILE A 246 2.34 -6.52 47.31
C ILE A 246 2.87 -6.10 48.69
N VAL A 247 2.68 -4.82 49.04
CA VAL A 247 3.05 -4.30 50.36
C VAL A 247 2.30 -5.04 51.46
N LEU A 248 0.98 -5.20 51.32
CA LEU A 248 0.14 -5.92 52.29
C LEU A 248 0.62 -7.38 52.50
N ILE A 249 0.91 -8.11 51.42
CA ILE A 249 1.43 -9.49 51.46
C ILE A 249 2.80 -9.54 52.13
N PHE A 250 3.70 -8.61 51.81
CA PHE A 250 5.00 -8.50 52.45
C PHE A 250 4.85 -8.32 53.97
N PHE A 251 3.97 -7.42 54.41
CA PHE A 251 3.67 -7.24 55.84
C PHE A 251 3.11 -8.53 56.45
N ILE A 252 2.11 -9.17 55.84
CA ILE A 252 1.51 -10.41 56.38
C ILE A 252 2.53 -11.55 56.55
N ILE A 253 3.46 -11.72 55.60
CA ILE A 253 4.44 -12.81 55.62
C ILE A 253 5.63 -12.50 56.57
N PHE A 254 6.11 -11.26 56.60
CA PHE A 254 7.33 -10.91 57.34
C PHE A 254 7.08 -10.39 58.77
N PHE A 255 5.94 -9.75 59.07
CA PHE A 255 5.65 -9.28 60.44
C PHE A 255 5.59 -10.38 61.51
N PRO A 256 5.03 -11.59 61.25
CA PRO A 256 4.98 -12.65 62.25
C PRO A 256 6.37 -13.14 62.69
N LYS A 257 7.38 -13.05 61.82
CA LYS A 257 8.77 -13.48 62.13
C LYS A 257 9.50 -12.52 63.08
N ILE A 258 9.17 -11.23 63.05
CA ILE A 258 9.85 -10.21 63.87
C ILE A 258 9.39 -10.29 65.34
N ARG A 259 8.12 -10.66 65.60
CA ARG A 259 7.61 -10.79 66.98
C ARG A 259 8.09 -12.04 67.73
N LYS A 260 8.46 -13.13 67.05
CA LYS A 260 8.89 -14.38 67.71
C LYS A 260 10.31 -14.35 68.28
N LYS A 261 11.12 -13.32 68.03
CA LYS A 261 12.55 -13.27 68.44
C LYS A 261 12.83 -12.57 69.79
N LYS A 262 11.82 -12.23 70.60
CA LYS A 262 11.98 -11.39 71.82
C LYS A 262 11.47 -11.99 73.15
N LYS A 263 11.42 -13.32 73.30
CA LYS A 263 11.19 -13.96 74.62
C LYS A 263 12.16 -15.12 74.84
N GLY A 264 13.24 -14.87 75.58
CA GLY A 264 14.12 -15.92 76.08
C GLY A 264 15.50 -15.42 76.51
N SER A 265 15.59 -14.77 77.67
CA SER A 265 16.68 -14.96 78.67
C SER A 265 16.56 -13.91 79.79
N ARG A 266 15.79 -14.22 80.83
CA ARG A 266 16.01 -13.67 82.18
C ARG A 266 16.08 -14.87 83.11
N HIS A 267 17.29 -15.30 83.43
CA HIS A 267 17.57 -16.01 84.68
C HIS A 267 18.86 -15.45 85.29
N SER A 268 18.77 -15.33 86.62
CA SER A 268 19.53 -14.56 87.60
C SER A 268 21.01 -14.93 87.76
N LYS A 269 21.82 -13.91 88.10
CA LYS A 269 23.08 -14.05 88.85
C LYS A 269 22.82 -13.76 90.34
N SER A 270 23.72 -14.28 91.18
CA SER A 270 23.95 -14.03 92.64
C SER A 270 23.34 -15.11 93.54
N GLY A 271 24.03 -15.78 94.47
CA GLY A 271 25.38 -15.62 95.01
C GLY A 271 25.38 -15.90 96.54
N MET A 272 26.42 -16.63 97.00
CA MET A 272 26.97 -16.73 98.37
C MET A 272 26.35 -17.64 99.45
N PHE A 273 27.27 -18.49 99.98
CA PHE A 273 27.43 -19.18 101.27
C PHE A 273 26.39 -20.21 101.74
#